data_AF-A0A3N5H1N3-F1
#
_entry.id   AF-A0A3N5H1N3-F1
#
_cell.length_a   1.000
_cell.length_b   1.000
_cell.length_c   1.000
_cell.angle_alpha   90.00
_cell.angle_beta   90.00
_cell.angle_gamma   90.00
#
_symmetry.space_group_name_H-M   'P 1'
#
loop_
_entity.id
_entity.type
_entity.pdbx_description
1 polymer ?
#
loop_
_entity_poly.entity_id
_entity_poly.type
_entity_poly.pdbx_seq_one_letter_code
_entity_poly.pdbx_strand_id
1 'polypeptide(L)'
;MREGTVRALGLVAAGSYAVFIFWVYLKQPQTTAEVIGGLSATVGAYRIDQQAFDDGLRFFRQDEFVPARSAFERADPAHRDARTQFYIAYSYYRQGWGRFYQDDQLFGRGLEAVDRAIAIAPGGRLIVEDPDLQMKSADELRAELEAGTQQDISDLNPVRAFRPRK
;
A
#
# COMPACT_ATOMS: atom_id res chain seq x y z
N MET A 1 -11.06 -60.33 33.42
CA MET A 1 -9.68 -59.81 33.21
C MET A 1 -9.59 -58.76 32.07
N ARG A 2 -10.61 -57.93 31.84
CA ARG A 2 -10.59 -56.89 30.77
C ARG A 2 -10.78 -55.45 31.28
N GLU A 3 -11.39 -55.25 32.45
CA GLU A 3 -11.60 -53.91 33.01
C GLU A 3 -10.34 -53.26 33.57
N GLY A 4 -9.45 -54.04 34.20
CA GLY A 4 -8.18 -53.53 34.71
C GLY A 4 -7.29 -52.97 33.60
N THR A 5 -7.29 -53.62 32.44
CA THR A 5 -6.49 -53.22 31.29
C THR A 5 -6.99 -51.91 30.66
N VAL A 6 -8.30 -51.72 30.55
CA VAL A 6 -8.89 -50.49 30.00
C VAL A 6 -8.68 -49.31 30.96
N ARG A 7 -8.81 -49.52 32.27
CA ARG A 7 -8.53 -48.47 33.28
C ARG A 7 -7.05 -48.11 33.33
N ALA A 8 -6.16 -49.10 33.26
CA ALA A 8 -4.72 -48.87 33.18
C ALA A 8 -4.35 -48.09 31.91
N LEU A 9 -4.94 -48.44 30.77
CA LEU A 9 -4.69 -47.75 29.51
C LEU A 9 -5.15 -46.27 29.56
N GLY A 10 -6.32 -46.01 30.16
CA GLY A 10 -6.83 -44.66 30.35
C GLY A 10 -5.95 -43.81 31.28
N LEU A 11 -5.44 -44.41 32.36
CA LEU A 11 -4.53 -43.74 33.31
C LEU A 11 -3.19 -43.39 32.66
N VAL A 12 -2.64 -44.31 31.85
CA VAL A 12 -1.40 -44.08 31.11
C VAL A 12 -1.60 -43.00 30.04
N ALA A 13 -2.70 -43.04 29.30
CA ALA A 13 -3.02 -42.02 28.30
C ALA A 13 -3.17 -40.63 28.94
N ALA A 14 -3.93 -40.51 30.03
CA ALA A 14 -4.09 -39.25 30.74
C ALA A 14 -2.76 -38.74 31.34
N GLY A 15 -1.95 -39.63 31.91
CA GLY A 15 -0.62 -39.30 32.41
C GLY A 15 0.31 -38.79 31.31
N SER A 16 0.37 -39.48 30.17
CA SER A 16 1.18 -39.07 29.03
C SER A 16 0.73 -37.73 28.45
N TYR A 17 -0.57 -37.47 28.41
CA TYR A 17 -1.13 -36.21 27.94
C TYR A 17 -0.81 -35.04 28.87
N ALA A 18 -0.90 -35.25 30.19
CA ALA A 18 -0.51 -34.25 31.18
C ALA A 18 1.00 -33.95 31.12
N VAL A 19 1.83 -34.97 30.97
CA VAL A 19 3.29 -34.81 30.79
C VAL A 19 3.61 -34.10 29.48
N PHE A 20 2.87 -34.38 28.40
CA PHE A 20 3.03 -33.68 27.13
C PHE A 20 2.69 -32.20 27.24
N ILE A 21 1.57 -31.84 27.88
CA ILE A 21 1.20 -30.44 28.13
C ILE A 21 2.26 -29.75 28.99
N PHE A 22 2.70 -30.40 30.07
CA PHE A 22 3.72 -29.85 30.97
C PHE A 22 5.06 -29.65 30.25
N TRP A 23 5.45 -30.59 29.38
CA TRP A 23 6.64 -30.49 28.55
C TRP A 23 6.54 -29.35 27.53
N VAL A 24 5.39 -29.20 26.86
CA VAL A 24 5.12 -28.07 25.95
C VAL A 24 5.21 -26.74 26.69
N TYR A 25 4.69 -26.66 27.92
CA TYR A 25 4.75 -25.46 28.75
C TYR A 25 6.17 -25.12 29.20
N LEU A 26 6.95 -26.13 29.61
CA LEU A 26 8.35 -25.95 30.01
C LEU A 26 9.29 -25.64 28.85
N LYS A 27 8.98 -26.13 27.64
CA LYS A 27 9.75 -25.88 26.41
C LYS A 27 9.25 -24.67 25.62
N GLN A 28 8.27 -23.93 26.13
CA GLN A 28 7.75 -22.73 25.49
C GLN A 28 8.84 -21.64 25.45
N PRO A 29 9.44 -21.31 24.29
CA PRO A 29 10.42 -20.24 24.22
C PRO A 29 9.71 -18.93 24.57
N GLN A 30 10.24 -18.17 25.53
CA GLN A 30 9.70 -16.88 25.99
C GLN A 30 9.84 -15.74 24.95
N THR A 31 9.92 -16.07 23.67
CA THR A 31 10.09 -15.11 22.57
C THR A 31 8.90 -15.24 21.63
N THR A 32 7.79 -14.59 22.00
CA THR A 32 6.72 -14.25 21.05
C THR A 32 7.23 -13.46 19.83
N ALA A 33 8.44 -12.89 19.92
CA ALA A 33 9.17 -12.27 18.82
C ALA A 33 9.51 -13.25 17.67
N GLU A 34 9.69 -14.55 17.95
CA GLU A 34 10.22 -15.50 16.96
C GLU A 34 9.11 -16.21 16.16
N VAL A 35 7.92 -16.38 16.76
CA VAL A 35 6.73 -16.90 16.05
C VAL A 35 6.13 -15.84 15.11
N ILE A 36 6.28 -14.56 15.43
CA ILE A 36 5.99 -13.45 14.49
C ILE A 36 7.04 -13.41 13.36
N GLY A 37 8.30 -13.75 13.66
CA GLY A 37 9.38 -13.84 12.67
C GLY A 37 9.22 -14.97 11.63
N GLY A 38 8.69 -16.13 12.05
CA GLY A 38 8.47 -17.29 11.16
C GLY A 38 7.33 -17.12 10.14
N LEU A 39 6.29 -16.34 10.49
CA LEU A 39 5.24 -15.95 9.54
C LEU A 39 5.60 -14.69 8.73
N SER A 40 6.56 -13.88 9.20
CA SER A 40 7.12 -12.78 8.42
C SER A 40 8.08 -13.24 7.32
N ALA A 41 8.55 -14.48 7.36
CA ALA A 41 9.50 -15.03 6.39
C ALA A 41 8.87 -15.43 5.04
N THR A 42 7.54 -15.40 4.88
CA THR A 42 6.85 -15.75 3.62
C THR A 42 6.27 -14.57 2.85
N VAL A 43 6.35 -13.35 3.39
CA VAL A 43 6.13 -12.10 2.64
C VAL A 43 7.43 -11.31 2.74
N GLY A 44 8.37 -11.62 1.85
CA GLY A 44 9.66 -10.94 1.77
C GLY A 44 9.46 -9.43 1.86
N ALA A 45 10.00 -8.84 2.94
CA ALA A 45 9.85 -7.44 3.32
C ALA A 45 10.47 -6.55 2.23
N TYR A 46 9.73 -6.37 1.16
CA TYR A 46 10.05 -5.42 0.12
C TYR A 46 10.11 -4.05 0.78
N ARG A 47 11.32 -3.49 0.83
CA ARG A 47 11.59 -2.18 1.39
C ARG A 47 12.09 -1.32 0.26
N ILE A 48 11.40 -0.20 0.06
CA ILE A 48 11.81 0.82 -0.89
C ILE A 48 13.14 1.44 -0.48
N ASP A 49 13.85 1.99 -1.44
CA ASP A 49 14.97 2.87 -1.15
C ASP A 49 14.44 4.21 -0.62
N GLN A 50 14.54 4.37 0.70
CA GLN A 50 14.05 5.56 1.40
C GLN A 50 14.74 6.84 0.94
N GLN A 51 16.03 6.76 0.59
CA GLN A 51 16.78 7.92 0.14
C GLN A 51 16.27 8.39 -1.23
N ALA A 52 16.03 7.46 -2.14
CA ALA A 52 15.45 7.77 -3.45
C ALA A 52 14.02 8.31 -3.32
N PHE A 53 13.24 7.79 -2.36
CA PHE A 53 11.90 8.28 -2.08
C PHE A 53 11.92 9.73 -1.56
N ASP A 54 12.79 10.04 -0.61
CA ASP A 54 12.92 11.38 -0.03
C ASP A 54 13.42 12.40 -1.09
N ASP A 55 14.33 11.98 -1.98
CA ASP A 55 14.70 12.76 -3.16
C ASP A 55 13.50 13.03 -4.08
N GLY A 56 12.68 12.01 -4.34
CA GLY A 56 11.46 12.14 -5.12
C GLY A 56 10.48 13.14 -4.51
N LEU A 57 10.28 13.10 -3.18
CA LEU A 57 9.45 14.06 -2.46
C LEU A 57 9.97 15.49 -2.58
N ARG A 58 11.30 15.67 -2.50
CA ARG A 58 11.93 16.99 -2.66
C ARG A 58 11.64 17.56 -4.05
N PHE A 59 11.84 16.77 -5.11
CA PHE A 59 11.53 17.19 -6.48
C PHE A 59 10.03 17.44 -6.68
N PHE A 60 9.17 16.60 -6.09
CA PHE A 60 7.72 16.76 -6.15
C PHE A 60 7.25 18.08 -5.54
N ARG A 61 7.80 18.46 -4.37
CA ARG A 61 7.51 19.75 -3.72
C ARG A 61 8.01 20.96 -4.50
N GLN A 62 9.01 20.77 -5.36
CA GLN A 62 9.55 21.80 -6.26
C GLN A 62 8.78 21.87 -7.59
N ASP A 63 7.66 21.15 -7.72
CA ASP A 63 6.89 20.96 -8.96
C ASP A 63 7.72 20.35 -10.12
N GLU A 64 8.84 19.68 -9.82
CA GLU A 64 9.68 18.99 -10.79
C GLU A 64 9.20 17.54 -10.98
N PHE A 65 8.07 17.34 -11.65
CA PHE A 65 7.37 16.03 -11.71
C PHE A 65 8.09 14.94 -12.52
N VAL A 66 8.88 15.31 -13.53
CA VAL A 66 9.69 14.35 -14.30
C VAL A 66 10.82 13.75 -13.44
N PRO A 67 11.70 14.55 -12.81
CA PRO A 67 12.73 13.98 -11.92
C PRO A 67 12.13 13.35 -10.66
N ALA A 68 11.00 13.86 -10.14
CA ALA A 68 10.29 13.22 -9.02
C ALA A 68 9.90 11.77 -9.34
N ARG A 69 9.24 11.53 -10.49
CA ARG A 69 8.89 10.16 -10.90
C ARG A 69 10.12 9.29 -11.10
N SER A 70 11.16 9.80 -11.75
CA SER A 70 12.44 9.08 -11.88
C SER A 70 13.01 8.64 -10.52
N ALA A 71 12.95 9.51 -9.51
CA ALA A 71 13.40 9.18 -8.17
C ALA A 71 12.48 8.16 -7.48
N PHE A 72 11.16 8.29 -7.62
CA PHE A 72 10.20 7.31 -7.10
C PHE A 72 10.30 5.94 -7.78
N GLU A 73 10.56 5.89 -9.08
CA GLU A 73 10.83 4.65 -9.83
C GLU A 73 12.10 3.95 -9.33
N ARG A 74 13.14 4.72 -8.97
CA ARG A 74 14.32 4.16 -8.30
C ARG A 74 14.03 3.69 -6.88
N ALA A 75 13.11 4.38 -6.18
CA ALA A 75 12.70 4.01 -4.83
C ALA A 75 11.89 2.70 -4.81
N ASP A 76 10.99 2.53 -5.78
CA ASP A 76 10.10 1.38 -5.91
C ASP A 76 10.14 0.74 -7.32
N PRO A 77 11.27 0.11 -7.73
CA PRO A 77 11.41 -0.47 -9.07
C PRO A 77 10.45 -1.64 -9.34
N ALA A 78 9.95 -2.29 -8.28
CA ALA A 78 9.01 -3.40 -8.38
C ALA A 78 7.54 -2.96 -8.37
N HIS A 79 7.26 -1.66 -8.21
CA HIS A 79 5.91 -1.11 -8.05
C HIS A 79 5.10 -1.80 -6.94
N ARG A 80 5.72 -2.06 -5.80
CA ARG A 80 5.13 -2.80 -4.68
C ARG A 80 4.84 -1.92 -3.46
N ASP A 81 5.14 -0.64 -3.52
CA ASP A 81 4.84 0.30 -2.45
C ASP A 81 3.66 1.22 -2.82
N ALA A 82 2.57 1.08 -2.07
CA ALA A 82 1.34 1.84 -2.34
C ALA A 82 1.56 3.35 -2.26
N ARG A 83 2.37 3.81 -1.29
CA ARG A 83 2.64 5.24 -1.08
C ARG A 83 3.44 5.83 -2.23
N THR A 84 4.46 5.13 -2.69
CA THR A 84 5.30 5.55 -3.83
C THR A 84 4.48 5.62 -5.11
N GLN A 85 3.65 4.60 -5.39
CA GLN A 85 2.73 4.62 -6.53
C GLN A 85 1.72 5.78 -6.45
N PHE A 86 1.25 6.14 -5.25
CA PHE A 86 0.37 7.30 -5.06
C PHE A 86 1.05 8.63 -5.42
N TYR A 87 2.29 8.87 -4.98
CA TYR A 87 3.01 10.11 -5.36
C TYR A 87 3.32 10.16 -6.86
N ILE A 88 3.61 9.01 -7.48
CA ILE A 88 3.75 8.91 -8.94
C ILE A 88 2.44 9.33 -9.61
N ALA A 89 1.30 8.79 -9.19
CA ALA A 89 -0.01 9.17 -9.72
C ALA A 89 -0.30 10.67 -9.54
N TYR A 90 -0.01 11.22 -8.36
CA TYR A 90 -0.23 12.63 -8.06
C TYR A 90 0.65 13.53 -8.94
N SER A 91 1.88 13.12 -9.24
CA SER A 91 2.77 13.86 -10.13
C SER A 91 2.24 13.91 -11.56
N TYR A 92 1.61 12.84 -12.06
CA TYR A 92 0.91 12.83 -13.34
C TYR A 92 -0.29 13.78 -13.34
N TYR A 93 -1.10 13.75 -12.28
CA TYR A 93 -2.23 14.68 -12.11
C TYR A 93 -1.77 16.14 -12.17
N ARG A 94 -0.75 16.51 -11.37
CA ARG A 94 -0.25 17.90 -11.29
C ARG A 94 0.38 18.37 -12.58
N GLN A 95 1.08 17.48 -13.30
CA GLN A 95 1.69 17.80 -14.60
C GLN A 95 0.66 17.89 -15.72
N GLY A 96 -0.32 16.97 -15.76
CA GLY A 96 -1.37 16.96 -16.76
C GLY A 96 -2.33 18.15 -16.60
N TRP A 97 -2.43 18.72 -15.40
CA TRP A 97 -3.21 19.92 -15.12
C TRP A 97 -2.47 21.19 -15.58
N GLY A 98 -2.47 21.43 -16.90
CA GLY A 98 -1.95 22.63 -17.55
C GLY A 98 -3.08 23.61 -17.94
N ARG A 99 -2.80 24.92 -17.93
CA ARG A 99 -3.77 26.03 -18.10
C ARG A 99 -4.68 25.96 -19.35
N PHE A 100 -4.36 25.15 -20.36
CA PHE A 100 -5.05 25.19 -21.65
C PHE A 100 -5.25 23.82 -22.35
N TYR A 101 -4.58 22.75 -21.90
CA TYR A 101 -4.75 21.41 -22.46
C TYR A 101 -4.56 20.37 -21.37
N GLN A 102 -5.59 19.56 -21.19
CA GLN A 102 -5.52 18.34 -20.40
C GLN A 102 -4.87 17.27 -21.29
N ASP A 103 -3.74 16.74 -20.87
CA ASP A 103 -3.07 15.68 -21.62
C ASP A 103 -3.66 14.34 -21.17
N ASP A 104 -4.61 13.81 -21.94
CA ASP A 104 -5.27 12.53 -21.68
C ASP A 104 -4.28 11.38 -21.45
N GLN A 105 -3.08 11.44 -22.07
CA GLN A 105 -2.05 10.43 -21.85
C GLN A 105 -1.44 10.52 -20.45
N LEU A 106 -1.24 11.73 -19.93
CA LEU A 106 -0.74 11.92 -18.57
C LEU A 106 -1.78 11.50 -17.53
N PHE A 107 -3.06 11.80 -17.77
CA PHE A 107 -4.15 11.37 -16.90
C PHE A 107 -4.32 9.84 -16.91
N GLY A 108 -4.26 9.22 -18.09
CA GLY A 108 -4.27 7.76 -18.22
C GLY A 108 -3.15 7.08 -17.44
N ARG A 109 -1.90 7.59 -17.54
CA ARG A 109 -0.77 7.07 -16.75
C ARG A 109 -0.93 7.30 -15.25
N GLY A 110 -1.55 8.42 -14.85
CA GLY A 110 -1.92 8.68 -13.47
C GLY A 110 -2.92 7.67 -12.93
N LEU A 111 -3.93 7.31 -13.74
CA LEU A 111 -4.93 6.31 -13.40
C LEU A 111 -4.32 4.93 -13.19
N GLU A 112 -3.44 4.50 -14.09
CA GLU A 112 -2.73 3.22 -13.92
C GLU A 112 -1.91 3.18 -12.63
N ALA A 113 -1.26 4.29 -12.26
CA ALA A 113 -0.46 4.37 -11.04
C ALA A 113 -1.33 4.36 -9.76
N VAL A 114 -2.47 5.06 -9.75
CA VAL A 114 -3.36 5.06 -8.58
C VAL A 114 -4.08 3.73 -8.42
N ASP A 115 -4.45 3.07 -9.52
CA ASP A 115 -5.04 1.73 -9.49
C ASP A 115 -4.06 0.70 -8.91
N ARG A 116 -2.77 0.79 -9.27
CA ARG A 116 -1.71 0.00 -8.61
C ARG A 116 -1.63 0.29 -7.11
N ALA A 117 -1.64 1.57 -6.72
CA ALA A 117 -1.58 1.96 -5.32
C ALA A 117 -2.75 1.36 -4.50
N ILE A 118 -3.96 1.39 -5.05
CA ILE A 118 -5.17 0.80 -4.45
C ILE A 118 -5.04 -0.73 -4.36
N ALA A 119 -4.55 -1.39 -5.41
CA ALA A 119 -4.38 -2.84 -5.42
C ALA A 119 -3.34 -3.34 -4.39
N ILE A 120 -2.32 -2.53 -4.09
CA ILE A 120 -1.28 -2.84 -3.10
C ILE A 120 -1.77 -2.56 -1.67
N ALA A 121 -2.61 -1.54 -1.49
CA ALA A 121 -3.04 -1.09 -0.17
C ALA A 121 -3.87 -2.16 0.56
N PRO A 122 -3.57 -2.47 1.83
CA PRO A 122 -4.35 -3.43 2.61
C PRO A 122 -5.77 -2.89 2.82
N GLY A 123 -6.76 -3.62 2.30
CA GLY A 123 -8.16 -3.19 2.35
C GLY A 123 -8.56 -2.17 1.29
N GLY A 124 -7.71 -1.93 0.27
CA GLY A 124 -8.02 -1.08 -0.89
C GLY A 124 -8.11 0.42 -0.57
N ARG A 125 -7.80 0.83 0.66
CA ARG A 125 -7.86 2.23 1.09
C ARG A 125 -6.47 2.70 1.49
N LEU A 126 -5.89 3.54 0.63
CA LEU A 126 -4.65 4.24 0.94
C LEU A 126 -4.97 5.68 1.35
N ILE A 127 -4.55 6.05 2.56
CA ILE A 127 -4.59 7.44 3.04
C ILE A 127 -3.14 7.87 3.28
N VAL A 128 -2.73 8.95 2.62
CA VAL A 128 -1.42 9.58 2.77
C VAL A 128 -1.60 10.86 3.59
N GLU A 129 -1.12 10.82 4.82
CA GLU A 129 -1.14 11.98 5.72
C GLU A 129 0.06 12.90 5.43
N ASP A 130 -0.08 13.72 4.40
CA ASP A 130 0.89 14.77 4.05
C ASP A 130 0.22 16.15 4.19
N PRO A 131 0.82 17.11 4.94
CA PRO A 131 0.25 18.44 5.09
C PRO A 131 0.26 19.26 3.80
N ASP A 132 1.16 18.97 2.87
CA ASP A 132 1.32 19.73 1.62
C ASP A 132 0.35 19.26 0.52
N LEU A 133 -0.29 18.10 0.73
CA LEU A 133 -1.26 17.52 -0.21
C LEU A 133 -2.68 17.98 0.12
N GLN A 134 -3.43 18.42 -0.90
CA GLN A 134 -4.85 18.69 -0.71
C GLN A 134 -5.70 17.43 -0.88
N MET A 135 -5.30 16.48 -1.73
CA MET A 135 -5.92 15.15 -1.82
C MET A 135 -5.08 14.13 -1.05
N LYS A 136 -5.70 13.48 -0.08
CA LYS A 136 -5.01 12.57 0.85
C LYS A 136 -5.36 11.10 0.66
N SER A 137 -6.32 10.79 -0.21
CA SER A 137 -6.72 9.41 -0.47
C SER A 137 -6.52 9.03 -1.92
N ALA A 138 -6.15 7.77 -2.16
CA ALA A 138 -6.03 7.22 -3.51
C ALA A 138 -7.38 7.23 -4.24
N ASP A 139 -8.48 6.99 -3.53
CA ASP A 139 -9.84 7.07 -4.10
C ASP A 139 -10.18 8.49 -4.59
N GLU A 140 -9.83 9.53 -3.82
CA GLU A 140 -10.05 10.92 -4.23
C GLU A 140 -9.21 11.28 -5.47
N LEU A 141 -7.93 10.88 -5.48
CA LEU A 141 -7.05 11.11 -6.61
C LEU A 141 -7.54 10.40 -7.88
N ARG A 142 -8.02 9.15 -7.75
CA ARG A 142 -8.60 8.38 -8.85
C ARG A 142 -9.83 9.06 -9.42
N ALA A 143 -10.75 9.52 -8.58
CA ALA A 143 -11.96 10.22 -9.02
C ALA A 143 -11.62 11.52 -9.79
N GLU A 144 -10.63 12.29 -9.34
CA GLU A 144 -10.21 13.51 -10.03
C GLU A 144 -9.50 13.23 -11.36
N LEU A 145 -8.71 12.14 -11.42
CA LEU A 145 -8.10 11.69 -12.68
C LEU A 145 -9.15 11.18 -13.68
N GLU A 146 -10.13 10.39 -13.23
CA GLU A 146 -11.23 9.91 -14.09
C GLU A 146 -12.08 11.07 -14.61
N ALA A 147 -12.39 12.04 -13.74
CA ALA A 147 -13.10 13.26 -14.12
C ALA A 147 -12.30 14.12 -15.11
N GLY A 148 -10.96 13.97 -15.12
CA GLY A 148 -10.08 14.65 -16.06
C GLY A 148 -9.97 13.99 -17.43
N THR A 149 -10.14 12.67 -17.51
CA THR A 149 -10.14 11.93 -18.79
C THR A 149 -11.51 11.94 -19.47
N GLN A 150 -12.61 12.09 -18.71
CA GLN A 150 -13.97 12.15 -19.23
C GLN A 150 -14.29 13.56 -19.76
N GLN A 151 -13.67 13.91 -20.90
CA GLN A 151 -14.07 15.07 -21.69
C GLN A 151 -15.37 14.73 -22.45
N ASP A 152 -16.50 14.84 -21.74
CA ASP A 152 -17.84 14.76 -22.32
C ASP A 152 -18.15 16.10 -23.02
N ILE A 153 -19.00 16.08 -24.03
CA ILE A 153 -19.38 17.17 -24.96
C ILE A 153 -19.99 18.41 -24.24
N SER A 154 -20.05 18.37 -22.91
CA SER A 154 -20.47 19.41 -21.97
C SER A 154 -19.38 20.43 -21.61
N ASP A 155 -18.17 20.32 -22.17
CA ASP A 155 -17.03 21.22 -21.97
C ASP A 155 -17.20 22.65 -22.53
N LEU A 156 -18.35 22.96 -23.11
CA LEU A 156 -18.76 24.32 -23.52
C LEU A 156 -19.25 25.18 -22.35
N ASN A 157 -19.11 24.74 -21.09
CA ASN A 157 -19.63 25.45 -19.93
C ASN A 157 -18.54 26.34 -19.26
N PRO A 158 -18.59 27.69 -19.41
CA PRO A 158 -17.52 28.60 -19.00
C PRO A 158 -17.29 28.68 -17.48
N VAL A 159 -18.15 28.06 -16.68
CA VAL A 159 -18.08 28.07 -15.22
C VAL A 159 -17.03 27.08 -14.67
N ARG A 160 -16.64 26.04 -15.45
CA ARG A 160 -15.64 25.05 -15.01
C ARG A 160 -14.18 25.48 -15.22
N ALA A 161 -13.92 26.55 -15.97
CA ALA A 161 -12.59 27.16 -16.10
C ALA A 161 -12.02 27.71 -14.77
N PHE A 162 -12.86 27.83 -13.74
CA PHE A 162 -12.52 28.35 -12.42
C PHE A 162 -12.33 27.28 -11.34
N ARG A 163 -12.23 25.99 -11.69
CA ARG A 163 -12.07 24.93 -10.67
C ARG A 163 -10.76 25.16 -9.89
N PRO A 164 -10.82 25.43 -8.57
CA PRO A 164 -9.62 25.69 -7.78
C PRO A 164 -8.78 24.42 -7.68
N ARG A 165 -7.46 24.60 -7.77
CA ARG A 165 -6.47 23.51 -7.82
C ARG A 165 -6.45 22.75 -6.48
N LYS A 166 -6.79 21.47 -6.55
CA LYS A 166 -6.35 20.32 -5.74
C LYS A 166 -4.83 20.29 -5.46
#